data_AF-A0A2X0UEJ5-F1
#
_entry.id   AF-A0A2X0UEJ5-F1
#
_cell.length_a   1.000
_cell.length_b   1.000
_cell.length_c   1.000
_cell.angle_alpha   90.00
_cell.angle_beta   90.00
_cell.angle_gamma   90.00
#
_symmetry.space_group_name_H-M   'P 1'
#
loop_
_entity.id
_entity.type
_entity.pdbx_description
1 polymer ?
#
loop_
_entity_poly.entity_id
_entity_poly.type
_entity_poly.pdbx_seq_one_letter_code
_entity_poly.pdbx_strand_id
1 'polypeptide(L)'
;MLEQLQSLRQRISHADLSVQNIGNCDYLLNAPYARYYRFRFADGFYEVGSYERHTPDSFSFQTRNEAIALYQFTRIIGGLYRSAQSYKQLATPSG
;
A
#
# COMPACT_ATOMS: atom_id res chain seq x y z
N MET A 1 -7.39 -8.61 -14.01
CA MET A 1 -7.61 -8.40 -12.56
C MET A 1 -6.77 -9.38 -11.73
N LEU A 2 -6.85 -10.69 -11.97
CA LEU A 2 -6.07 -11.70 -11.23
C LEU A 2 -4.55 -11.48 -11.28
N GLU A 3 -4.00 -11.17 -12.46
CA GLU A 3 -2.56 -10.89 -12.65
C GLU A 3 -2.10 -9.61 -11.92
N GLN A 4 -2.96 -8.58 -11.87
CA GLN A 4 -2.67 -7.35 -11.13
C GLN A 4 -2.61 -7.61 -9.63
N LEU A 5 -3.49 -8.47 -9.10
CA LEU A 5 -3.48 -8.89 -7.70
C LEU A 5 -2.23 -9.71 -7.36
N GLN A 6 -1.81 -10.62 -8.25
CA GLN A 6 -0.56 -11.38 -8.07
C GLN A 6 0.68 -10.47 -8.10
N SER A 7 0.74 -9.53 -9.04
CA SER A 7 1.83 -8.54 -9.12
C SER A 7 1.87 -7.64 -7.88
N LEU A 8 0.71 -7.22 -7.38
CA LEU A 8 0.59 -6.43 -6.16
C LEU A 8 1.12 -7.21 -4.94
N ARG A 9 0.74 -8.48 -4.81
CA ARG A 9 1.19 -9.35 -3.72
C ARG A 9 2.71 -9.54 -3.71
N GLN A 10 3.33 -9.70 -4.89
CA GLN A 10 4.79 -9.75 -5.01
C GLN A 10 5.46 -8.44 -4.57
N ARG A 11 4.93 -7.29 -5.01
CA ARG A 11 5.48 -5.97 -4.64
C ARG A 11 5.39 -5.71 -3.13
N ILE A 12 4.27 -6.10 -2.51
CA ILE A 12 4.07 -6.03 -1.06
C ILE A 12 5.16 -6.83 -0.33
N SER A 13 5.36 -8.09 -0.72
CA SER A 13 6.35 -8.97 -0.10
C SER A 13 7.78 -8.42 -0.20
N HIS A 14 8.13 -7.82 -1.33
CA HIS A 14 9.49 -7.29 -1.53
C HIS A 14 9.75 -5.96 -0.83
N ALA A 15 8.71 -5.18 -0.62
CA ALA A 15 8.77 -3.90 0.07
C ALA A 15 8.82 -4.04 1.60
N ASP A 16 8.99 -5.28 2.11
CA ASP A 16 8.93 -5.61 3.54
C ASP A 16 7.63 -5.08 4.20
N LEU A 17 6.55 -5.04 3.42
CA LEU A 17 5.22 -4.67 3.90
C LEU A 17 4.49 -5.92 4.38
N SER A 18 3.82 -5.81 5.52
CA SER A 18 2.93 -6.88 5.99
C SER A 18 1.47 -6.56 5.65
N VAL A 19 0.74 -7.54 5.13
CA VAL A 19 -0.71 -7.43 4.93
C VAL A 19 -1.39 -7.78 6.24
N GLN A 20 -2.15 -6.85 6.80
CA GLN A 20 -3.09 -7.14 7.89
C GLN A 20 -4.50 -6.96 7.36
N ASN A 21 -5.30 -8.02 7.43
CA ASN A 21 -6.72 -7.94 7.18
C ASN A 21 -7.42 -7.71 8.53
N ILE A 22 -7.86 -6.48 8.78
CA ILE A 22 -8.65 -6.15 9.96
C ILE A 22 -10.02 -5.76 9.43
N GLY A 23 -10.94 -6.73 9.31
CA GLY A 23 -12.36 -6.53 9.01
C GLY A 23 -12.66 -5.63 7.81
N ASN A 24 -12.89 -6.21 6.63
CA ASN A 24 -13.27 -5.52 5.37
C ASN A 24 -12.30 -4.42 4.89
N CYS A 25 -11.19 -4.19 5.58
CA CYS A 25 -10.18 -3.21 5.25
C CYS A 25 -8.85 -3.95 5.07
N ASP A 26 -8.31 -3.91 3.86
CA ASP A 26 -6.97 -4.45 3.58
C ASP A 26 -5.94 -3.37 3.95
N TYR A 27 -5.13 -3.66 4.96
CA TYR A 27 -4.06 -2.77 5.41
C TYR A 27 -2.69 -3.31 5.00
N LEU A 28 -1.81 -2.41 4.60
CA LEU A 28 -0.39 -2.70 4.42
C LEU A 28 0.42 -1.89 5.42
N LEU A 29 1.12 -2.58 6.32
CA LEU A 29 1.99 -1.95 7.30
C LEU A 29 3.42 -1.86 6.75
N ASN A 30 3.93 -0.63 6.73
CA ASN A 30 5.35 -0.34 6.55
C ASN A 30 6.03 -0.31 7.93
N ALA A 31 6.49 -1.48 8.37
CA ALA A 31 7.07 -1.70 9.70
C ALA A 31 8.15 -0.66 10.11
N PRO A 32 9.12 -0.28 9.24
CA PRO A 32 10.13 0.72 9.62
C PRO A 32 9.57 2.13 9.87
N TYR A 33 8.37 2.46 9.37
CA TYR A 33 7.79 3.80 9.46
C TYR A 33 6.48 3.86 10.25
N ALA A 34 6.04 2.74 10.84
CA ALA A 34 4.76 2.60 11.54
C ALA A 34 3.55 3.17 10.75
N ARG A 35 3.64 3.18 9.42
CA ARG A 35 2.65 3.75 8.51
C ARG A 35 1.82 2.65 7.87
N TYR A 36 0.52 2.84 7.88
CA TYR A 36 -0.45 1.91 7.33
C TYR A 36 -1.02 2.50 6.04
N TYR A 37 -1.05 1.72 4.97
CA TYR A 37 -1.76 2.04 3.74
C TYR A 37 -3.08 1.27 3.72
N ARG A 38 -4.16 1.93 3.32
CA ARG A 38 -5.52 1.39 3.40
C ARG A 38 -6.17 1.40 2.02
N PHE A 39 -6.85 0.30 1.70
CA PHE A 39 -7.86 0.21 0.66
C PHE A 39 -9.14 -0.35 1.31
N ARG A 40 -10.23 0.42 1.29
CA ARG A 40 -11.52 -0.03 1.85
C ARG A 40 -12.69 0.54 1.07
N PHE A 41 -13.85 -0.11 1.19
CA PHE A 41 -15.12 0.43 0.76
C PHE A 41 -15.92 0.89 2.00
N ALA A 42 -16.21 2.18 2.09
CA ALA A 42 -16.94 2.81 3.20
C ALA A 42 -17.86 3.90 2.67
N ASP A 43 -19.06 4.01 3.25
CA ASP A 43 -20.05 5.06 2.93
C ASP A 43 -20.36 5.22 1.42
N GLY A 44 -20.28 4.14 0.65
CA GLY A 44 -20.53 4.13 -0.79
C GLY A 44 -19.34 4.54 -1.66
N PHE A 45 -18.15 4.68 -1.09
CA PHE A 45 -16.91 5.04 -1.77
C PHE A 45 -15.79 4.05 -1.48
N TYR A 46 -14.92 3.86 -2.47
CA TYR A 46 -13.62 3.27 -2.28
C TYR A 46 -12.64 4.35 -1.81
N GLU A 47 -12.02 4.12 -0.67
CA GLU A 47 -11.08 5.02 -0.03
C GLU A 47 -9.67 4.46 -0.11
N VAL A 48 -8.73 5.32 -0.50
CA VAL A 48 -7.31 5.01 -0.59
C VAL A 48 -6.53 6.08 0.16
N GLY A 49 -5.65 5.65 1.06
CA GLY A 49 -4.85 6.58 1.83
C GLY A 49 -3.81 5.89 2.70
N SER A 50 -3.20 6.68 3.57
CA SER A 50 -2.31 6.19 4.62
C SER A 50 -2.57 6.90 5.93
N TYR A 51 -2.34 6.20 7.03
CA TYR A 51 -2.42 6.78 8.37
C TYR A 51 -1.27 6.25 9.23
N GLU A 52 -0.92 6.97 10.28
CA GLU A 52 -0.01 6.47 11.31
C GLU A 52 -0.84 6.13 12.54
N ARG A 53 -0.39 5.14 13.33
CA ARG A 53 -1.18 4.58 14.45
C ARG A 53 -1.64 5.63 15.47
N HIS A 54 -0.96 6.78 15.53
CA HIS A 54 -1.17 7.83 16.52
C HIS A 54 -1.64 9.16 15.89
N THR A 55 -1.96 9.18 14.60
CA THR A 55 -2.47 10.37 13.91
C THR A 55 -3.86 10.11 13.30
N PRO A 56 -4.71 11.15 13.20
CA PRO A 56 -5.99 11.04 12.52
C PRO A 56 -5.81 10.56 11.08
N ASP A 57 -6.75 9.73 10.62
CA ASP A 57 -6.73 9.17 9.26
C ASP A 57 -6.55 10.28 8.21
N SER A 58 -5.49 10.17 7.42
CA SER A 58 -5.22 11.08 6.31
C SER A 58 -5.64 10.41 5.00
N PHE A 59 -6.93 10.50 4.67
CA PHE A 59 -7.45 10.01 3.39
C PHE A 59 -6.95 10.92 2.27
N SER A 60 -6.27 10.33 1.29
CA SER A 60 -5.69 11.10 0.18
C SER A 60 -6.55 11.04 -1.08
N PHE A 61 -7.46 10.06 -1.17
CA PHE A 61 -8.26 9.81 -2.36
C PHE A 61 -9.52 8.99 -2.05
N GLN A 62 -10.66 9.38 -2.64
CA GLN A 62 -11.92 8.63 -2.59
C GLN A 62 -12.60 8.64 -3.96
N THR A 63 -13.24 7.54 -4.33
CA THR A 63 -13.99 7.42 -5.60
C THR A 63 -15.07 6.36 -5.51
N ARG A 64 -16.14 6.48 -6.29
CA ARG A 64 -17.14 5.42 -6.43
C ARG A 64 -16.70 4.30 -7.37
N ASN A 65 -15.60 4.50 -8.12
CA ASN A 65 -15.12 3.55 -9.11
C ASN A 65 -13.98 2.70 -8.53
N GLU A 66 -14.26 1.41 -8.31
CA GLU A 66 -13.31 0.43 -7.77
C GLU A 66 -12.01 0.37 -8.56
N ALA A 67 -12.08 0.35 -9.89
CA ALA A 67 -10.90 0.22 -10.75
C ALA A 67 -9.96 1.43 -10.60
N ILE A 68 -10.52 2.64 -10.44
CA ILE A 68 -9.74 3.85 -10.19
C ILE A 68 -9.09 3.79 -8.79
N ALA A 69 -9.82 3.35 -7.77
CA ALA A 69 -9.26 3.19 -6.43
C ALA A 69 -8.13 2.15 -6.42
N LEU A 70 -8.34 0.99 -7.04
CA LEU A 70 -7.35 -0.08 -7.13
C LEU A 70 -6.10 0.37 -7.89
N TYR A 71 -6.27 1.14 -8.96
CA TYR A 71 -5.15 1.75 -9.69
C TYR A 71 -4.33 2.67 -8.80
N GLN A 72 -4.97 3.57 -8.05
CA GLN A 72 -4.27 4.50 -7.15
C GLN A 72 -3.55 3.76 -6.03
N PHE A 73 -4.19 2.76 -5.43
CA PHE A 73 -3.58 1.94 -4.40
C PHE A 73 -2.34 1.19 -4.94
N THR A 74 -2.46 0.56 -6.09
CA THR A 74 -1.35 -0.15 -6.76
C THR A 74 -0.19 0.80 -7.08
N ARG A 75 -0.48 2.04 -7.46
CA ARG A 75 0.52 3.06 -7.76
C ARG A 75 1.31 3.47 -6.51
N ILE A 76 0.65 3.62 -5.36
CA ILE A 76 1.29 3.88 -4.06
C ILE A 76 2.25 2.74 -3.71
N ILE A 77 1.76 1.49 -3.76
CA ILE A 77 2.57 0.30 -3.43
C ILE A 77 3.73 0.13 -4.40
N GLY A 78 3.52 0.39 -5.69
CA GLY A 78 4.60 0.39 -6.69
C GLY A 78 5.68 1.44 -6.40
N GLY A 79 5.33 2.60 -5.84
CA GLY A 79 6.27 3.60 -5.37
C GLY A 79 7.12 3.09 -4.20
N LEU A 80 6.47 2.52 -3.18
CA LEU A 80 7.15 1.94 -2.01
C LEU A 80 8.11 0.82 -2.39
N TYR A 81 7.66 -0.08 -3.28
CA TYR A 81 8.51 -1.14 -3.81
C TYR A 81 9.78 -0.60 -4.46
N ARG A 82 9.66 0.41 -5.33
CA ARG A 82 10.84 1.03 -5.97
C ARG A 82 11.78 1.66 -4.95
N SER A 83 11.25 2.40 -3.98
CA SER A 83 12.07 2.99 -2.90
C SER A 83 12.80 1.92 -2.07
N ALA A 84 12.12 0.82 -1.74
CA ALA A 84 12.73 -0.30 -1.02
C ALA A 84 13.83 -1.00 -1.84
N GLN A 85 13.61 -1.18 -3.15
CA GLN A 85 14.62 -1.74 -4.06
C GLN A 85 15.83 -0.81 -4.20
N SER A 86 15.62 0.50 -4.38
CA SER A 86 16.72 1.48 -4.43
C SER A 86 17.50 1.52 -3.12
N TYR A 87 16.84 1.40 -1.97
CA TYR A 87 17.52 1.32 -0.68
C TYR A 87 18.36 0.04 -0.55
N LYS A 88 17.83 -1.12 -0.97
CA LYS A 88 18.60 -2.38 -1.00
C LYS A 88 19.83 -2.26 -1.91
N GLN A 89 19.71 -1.60 -3.07
CA GLN A 89 20.86 -1.35 -3.97
C GLN A 89 21.92 -0.45 -3.32
N LEU A 90 21.52 0.64 -2.65
CA LEU A 90 22.44 1.53 -1.95
C LEU A 90 23.11 0.88 -0.73
N ALA A 91 22.39 -0.03 -0.05
CA ALA A 91 22.90 -0.77 1.09
C ALA A 91 23.78 -1.98 0.71
N THR A 92 23.79 -2.38 -0.57
CA THR A 92 24.68 -3.43 -1.06
C THR A 92 26.05 -2.78 -1.34
N PRO A 93 27.15 -3.22 -0.70
CA PRO A 93 28.45 -2.65 -0.98
C PRO A 93 28.81 -2.86 -2.45
N SER A 94 29.27 -1.81 -3.13
CA SER A 94 29.88 -1.92 -4.44
C SER A 94 31.18 -2.72 -4.28
N GLY A 95 31.09 -4.03 -4.54
CA GLY A 95 32.27 -4.89 -4.69
C GLY A 95 33.09 -4.49 -5.91
#